data_AF-A0A6B0SNB4-F1
#
_entry.id   AF-A0A6B0SNB4-F1
#
_cell.length_a   1.000
_cell.length_b   1.000
_cell.length_c   1.000
_cell.angle_alpha   90.00
_cell.angle_beta   90.00
_cell.angle_gamma   90.00
#
_symmetry.space_group_name_H-M   'P 1'
#
loop_
_entity.id
_entity.type
_entity.pdbx_description
1 polymer ?
#
loop_
_entity_poly.entity_id
_entity_poly.type
_entity_poly.pdbx_seq_one_letter_code
_entity_poly.pdbx_strand_id
1 'polypeptide(L)' 'MRLAVLGAGDVGRSVAELAADYDHEVTAFADSTGAVVDPDGVDVAAALDHKDRVGSVGEAAPADALG' A
#
# COMPACT_ATOMS: atom_id res chain seq x y z
N MET A 1 4.24 -7.76 -12.02
CA MET A 1 2.81 -8.12 -11.76
C MET A 1 2.15 -6.96 -11.03
N ARG A 2 0.82 -6.79 -11.13
CA ARG A 2 0.09 -5.82 -10.30
C ARG A 2 -0.31 -6.46 -8.98
N LEU A 3 0.01 -5.79 -7.87
CA LEU A 3 -0.18 -6.30 -6.52
C LEU A 3 -1.09 -5.37 -5.72
N ALA A 4 -2.02 -5.97 -4.98
CA ALA A 4 -2.66 -5.33 -3.85
C ALA A 4 -2.04 -5.90 -2.56
N VAL A 5 -1.53 -5.04 -1.69
CA VAL A 5 -0.93 -5.43 -0.41
C VAL A 5 -1.89 -5.07 0.72
N LEU A 6 -2.31 -6.08 1.49
CA LEU A 6 -3.14 -5.88 2.68
C LEU A 6 -2.31 -6.06 3.95
N GLY A 7 -2.31 -5.00 4.77
CA GLY A 7 -1.57 -4.90 6.02
C GLY A 7 -0.28 -4.09 5.84
N ALA A 8 -0.09 -3.08 6.68
CA ALA A 8 1.11 -2.25 6.72
C ALA A 8 1.97 -2.51 7.98
N GLY A 9 1.99 -3.76 8.45
CA GLY A 9 2.96 -4.23 9.45
C GLY A 9 4.26 -4.69 8.79
N ASP A 10 5.18 -5.28 9.56
CA ASP A 10 6.53 -5.64 9.10
C ASP A 10 6.57 -6.39 7.76
N VAL A 11 5.71 -7.41 7.61
CA VAL A 11 5.65 -8.23 6.40
C VAL A 11 5.12 -7.43 5.21
N GLY A 12 3.97 -6.78 5.36
CA GLY A 12 3.34 -6.07 4.25
C GLY A 12 4.14 -4.84 3.80
N ARG A 13 4.77 -4.13 4.74
CA ARG A 13 5.75 -3.08 4.43
C ARG A 13 6.92 -3.62 3.62
N SER A 14 7.54 -4.70 4.08
CA SER A 14 8.68 -5.31 3.37
C SER A 14 8.29 -5.76 1.96
N VAL A 15 7.11 -6.36 1.79
CA VAL A 15 6.60 -6.78 0.47
C VAL A 15 6.37 -5.58 -0.44
N ALA A 16 5.74 -4.51 0.07
CA ALA A 16 5.46 -3.31 -0.70
C ALA A 16 6.75 -2.59 -1.14
N GLU A 17 7.75 -2.49 -0.26
CA GLU A 17 9.05 -1.88 -0.56
C GLU A 17 9.85 -2.72 -1.57
N LEU A 18 9.82 -4.05 -1.46
CA LEU A 18 10.58 -4.94 -2.35
C LEU A 18 9.90 -5.15 -3.72
N ALA A 19 8.60 -4.89 -3.86
CA ALA A 19 7.86 -5.22 -5.08
C ALA A 19 8.51 -4.66 -6.36
N ALA A 20 8.98 -3.41 -6.31
CA ALA A 20 9.63 -2.76 -7.46
C ALA A 20 10.93 -3.47 -7.87
N ASP A 21 11.69 -4.02 -6.92
CA ASP A 21 12.94 -4.75 -7.18
C ASP A 21 12.71 -6.07 -7.96
N TYR A 22 11.47 -6.57 -7.98
CA TYR A 22 11.06 -7.79 -8.67
C TYR A 22 10.16 -7.52 -9.90
N ASP A 23 10.21 -6.32 -10.49
CA ASP A 23 9.36 -5.90 -11.61
C ASP A 23 7.86 -6.06 -11.30
N HIS A 24 7.47 -5.78 -10.05
CA HIS A 24 6.08 -5.74 -9.61
C HIS A 24 5.66 -4.31 -9.25
N GLU A 25 4.39 -4.02 -9.48
CA GLU A 25 3.78 -2.73 -9.27
C GLU A 25 2.69 -2.87 -8.22
N VAL A 26 2.82 -2.14 -7.12
CA VAL A 26 1.79 -2.09 -6.08
C VAL A 26 0.72 -1.13 -6.56
N THR A 27 -0.47 -1.63 -6.89
CA THR A 27 -1.60 -0.80 -7.35
C THR A 27 -2.59 -0.50 -6.24
N ALA A 28 -2.46 -1.17 -5.09
CA ALA A 28 -3.22 -0.84 -3.90
C ALA A 28 -2.43 -1.24 -2.64
N PHE A 29 -2.52 -0.42 -1.60
CA PHE A 29 -1.91 -0.69 -0.30
C PHE A 29 -2.87 -0.28 0.81
N ALA A 30 -3.18 -1.20 1.71
CA ALA A 30 -4.13 -0.98 2.79
C ALA A 30 -3.58 -1.40 4.15
N ASP A 31 -4.09 -0.77 5.20
CA ASP A 31 -3.97 -1.21 6.58
C ASP A 31 -5.33 -1.43 7.23
N SER A 32 -5.38 -1.54 8.56
CA SER A 32 -6.63 -1.79 9.28
C SER A 32 -7.63 -0.63 9.24
N THR A 33 -7.21 0.58 8.89
CA THR A 33 -8.04 1.79 9.00
C THR A 33 -8.22 2.54 7.69
N GLY A 34 -7.38 2.31 6.70
CA GLY A 34 -7.50 2.96 5.39
C GLY A 34 -6.63 2.34 4.30
N ALA A 35 -6.73 2.90 3.10
CA ALA A 35 -6.04 2.44 1.91
C ALA A 35 -5.65 3.60 0.98
N VAL A 36 -4.67 3.31 0.12
CA VAL A 36 -4.37 4.06 -1.10
C VAL A 36 -4.49 3.11 -2.29
N VAL A 37 -5.17 3.56 -3.35
CA VAL A 37 -5.39 2.78 -4.57
C VAL A 37 -4.98 3.64 -5.75
N ASP A 38 -4.07 3.13 -6.56
CA ASP A 38 -3.61 3.76 -7.78
C ASP A 38 -3.37 2.68 -8.86
N PRO A 39 -4.23 2.60 -9.90
CA PRO A 39 -4.07 1.64 -11.00
C PRO A 39 -2.75 1.77 -11.78
N ASP A 40 -2.10 2.94 -11.69
CA ASP A 40 -0.85 3.27 -12.36
C ASP A 40 0.36 3.18 -11.41
N GLY A 41 0.15 2.75 -10.16
CA GLY A 41 1.20 2.49 -9.19
C GLY A 41 1.15 3.41 -7.96
N VAL A 42 1.14 2.81 -6.78
CA VAL A 42 1.18 3.51 -5.49
C VAL A 42 2.63 3.89 -5.17
N ASP A 43 2.83 5.16 -4.76
CA ASP A 43 4.05 5.57 -4.08
C ASP A 43 4.06 5.00 -2.65
N VAL A 44 4.70 3.84 -2.49
CA VAL A 44 4.77 3.12 -1.22
C VAL A 44 5.47 3.95 -0.13
N ALA A 45 6.52 4.71 -0.49
CA ALA A 45 7.24 5.53 0.47
C ALA A 45 6.34 6.65 1.01
N ALA A 46 5.62 7.35 0.11
CA ALA A 46 4.69 8.39 0.52
C ALA A 46 3.53 7.84 1.37
N ALA A 47 3.03 6.63 1.07
CA ALA A 47 1.97 5.98 1.84
C ALA A 47 2.42 5.61 3.26
N LEU A 48 3.64 5.09 3.41
CA LEU A 48 4.23 4.78 4.73
C LEU A 48 4.51 6.06 5.53
N ASP A 49 5.02 7.10 4.88
CA ASP A 49 5.21 8.43 5.47
C ASP A 49 3.88 9.04 5.94
N HIS A 50 2.79 8.86 5.18
CA HIS A 50 1.45 9.27 5.58
C HIS A 50 0.99 8.51 6.82
N LYS A 51 1.20 7.18 6.84
CA LYS A 51 0.88 6.33 7.99
C LYS A 51 1.59 6.77 9.25
N ASP A 52 2.88 7.07 9.17
CA ASP A 52 3.66 7.49 10.34
C ASP A 52 3.18 8.83 10.91
N ARG A 53 2.57 9.70 10.08
CA ARG A 53 2.02 10.99 10.51
C ARG A 53 0.56 10.94 10.97
N VAL A 54 -0.28 10.18 10.26
CA VAL A 54 -1.75 10.24 10.37
C VAL A 54 -2.33 8.96 10.96
N GLY A 55 -1.57 7.87 10.95
CA GLY A 55 -1.98 6.55 11.47
C GLY A 55 -2.51 5.58 10.41
N SER A 56 -2.73 6.05 9.16
CA SER A 56 -3.18 5.21 8.05
C SER A 56 -2.39 5.44 6.77
N VAL A 57 -2.29 4.43 5.90
CA VAL A 57 -1.60 4.52 4.59
C VAL A 57 -2.34 5.40 3.57
N GLY A 58 -3.61 5.68 3.78
CA GLY A 58 -4.42 6.55 2.92
C GLY A 58 -5.86 6.70 3.42
N GLU A 59 -6.66 7.45 2.69
CA GLU A 59 -8.02 7.84 3.09
C GLU A 59 -9.13 6.97 2.50
N ALA A 60 -8.80 6.06 1.57
CA ALA A 60 -9.79 5.14 0.99
C ALA A 60 -10.17 4.05 1.99
N ALA A 61 -11.30 3.36 1.77
CA ALA A 61 -11.67 2.25 2.63
C ALA A 61 -10.70 1.07 2.39
N PRO A 62 -10.33 0.29 3.43
CA PRO A 62 -9.48 -0.89 3.24
C PRO A 62 -9.99 -1.88 2.19
N ALA A 63 -11.31 -2.00 2.04
CA ALA A 63 -11.95 -2.85 1.05
C ALA A 63 -11.70 -2.40 -0.41
N ASP A 64 -11.46 -1.10 -0.64
CA ASP A 64 -11.24 -0.56 -1.98
C ASP A 64 -9.95 -1.10 -2.61
N ALA A 65 -8.99 -1.57 -1.79
CA ALA A 65 -7.78 -2.22 -2.26
C ALA A 65 -8.00 -3.59 -2.92
N LEU A 66 -9.19 -4.19 -2.78
CA LEU A 66 -9.53 -5.51 -3.34
C LEU A 66 -10.24 -5.45 -4.69
N GLY A 67 -10.70 -4.26 -5.13
CA GLY A 67 -11.47 -4.07 -6.36
C GLY A 67 -12.98 -4.24 -6.18
#